data_AF-A0A9R1U705-F1
#
_entry.id   AF-A0A9R1U705-F1
#
_cell.length_a   1.000
_cell.length_b   1.000
_cell.length_c   1.000
_cell.angle_alpha   90.00
_cell.angle_beta   90.00
_cell.angle_gamma   90.00
#
_symmetry.space_group_name_H-M   'P 1'
#
loop_
_entity.id
_entity.type
_entity.pdbx_description
1 polymer ?
#
loop_
_entity_poly.entity_id
_entity_poly.type
_entity_poly.pdbx_seq_one_letter_code
_entity_poly.pdbx_strand_id
1 'polypeptide(L)'
;MVLLRENFIQLQYVGLWQPPCWPPNSFKSRAYLIYTIHLLTILNCFMISEALGLFTIIENLEDFSDSCFMMLTIFSVCVKSMVVLLKRSDIIDILSSLEMNPYKPMNIHEEKIQEFFNRRIRFFTFLYGGVVEISVWIMSISAFFQGIPFGVLPYKVWLPFDYSQPILYWSTFCAQLFVITLGANICIGCDTVIPGFYTLYES
;
A
#
# COMPACT_ATOMS: atom_id res chain seq x y z
N MET A 1 -19.28 0.33 -10.72
CA MET A 1 -17.84 -0.03 -10.68
C MET A 1 -17.61 -1.42 -11.24
N VAL A 2 -17.74 -1.54 -12.57
CA VAL A 2 -17.31 -2.71 -13.35
C VAL A 2 -15.83 -2.56 -13.75
N LEU A 3 -15.39 -1.33 -13.99
CA LEU A 3 -14.00 -0.99 -14.30
C LEU A 3 -13.08 -1.10 -13.07
N LEU A 4 -11.87 -1.64 -13.27
CA LEU A 4 -10.79 -1.68 -12.25
C LEU A 4 -11.20 -2.30 -10.90
N ARG A 5 -12.27 -3.11 -10.87
CA ARG A 5 -12.89 -3.62 -9.64
C ARG A 5 -11.89 -4.27 -8.69
N GLU A 6 -10.97 -5.09 -9.21
CA GLU A 6 -9.99 -5.78 -8.37
C GLU A 6 -9.01 -4.82 -7.69
N ASN A 7 -8.58 -3.77 -8.39
CA ASN A 7 -7.66 -2.78 -7.85
C ASN A 7 -8.34 -1.96 -6.74
N PHE A 8 -9.62 -1.63 -6.91
CA PHE A 8 -10.40 -0.96 -5.87
C PHE A 8 -10.75 -1.88 -4.68
N ILE A 9 -10.93 -3.18 -4.92
CA ILE A 9 -11.05 -4.17 -3.84
C ILE A 9 -9.74 -4.24 -3.06
N GLN A 10 -8.59 -4.24 -3.74
CA GLN A 10 -7.29 -4.20 -3.07
C GLN A 10 -7.12 -2.91 -2.25
N LEU A 11 -7.43 -1.74 -2.82
CA LEU A 11 -7.42 -0.46 -2.09
C LEU A 11 -8.38 -0.47 -0.90
N GLN A 12 -9.50 -1.18 -1.00
CA GLN A 12 -10.43 -1.34 0.11
C GLN A 12 -9.82 -2.18 1.24
N TYR A 13 -9.13 -3.28 0.91
CA TYR A 13 -8.46 -4.14 1.89
C TYR A 13 -7.33 -3.42 2.63
N VAL A 14 -6.55 -2.57 1.95
CA VAL A 14 -5.48 -1.78 2.58
C VAL A 14 -5.99 -0.54 3.31
N GLY A 15 -7.31 -0.35 3.41
CA GLY A 15 -7.91 0.74 4.16
C GLY A 15 -7.93 2.09 3.45
N LEU A 16 -7.62 2.17 2.15
CA LEU A 16 -7.56 3.44 1.41
C LEU A 16 -8.82 3.75 0.61
N TRP A 17 -9.70 2.77 0.39
CA TRP A 17 -10.88 2.95 -0.45
C TRP A 17 -12.17 2.47 0.20
N GLN A 18 -12.92 3.41 0.76
CA GLN A 18 -14.28 3.14 1.19
C GLN A 18 -15.22 3.00 -0.01
N PRO A 19 -15.99 1.89 -0.13
CA PRO A 19 -16.95 1.71 -1.22
C PRO A 19 -17.98 2.85 -1.28
N PRO A 20 -18.22 3.43 -2.46
CA PRO A 20 -19.18 4.53 -2.62
C PRO A 20 -20.63 4.10 -2.40
N CYS A 21 -20.94 2.80 -2.46
CA CYS A 21 -22.27 2.26 -2.20
C CYS A 21 -22.66 2.28 -0.71
N TRP A 22 -21.74 2.61 0.20
CA TRP A 22 -22.03 2.63 1.63
C TRP A 22 -22.62 3.97 2.05
N PRO A 23 -23.73 3.99 2.83
CA PRO A 23 -24.30 5.24 3.32
C PRO A 23 -23.29 5.98 4.19
N PRO A 24 -23.12 7.31 4.03
CA PRO A 24 -22.09 8.09 4.72
C PRO A 24 -22.20 8.01 6.25
N ASN A 25 -23.42 7.87 6.77
CA ASN A 25 -23.70 7.75 8.21
C ASN A 25 -23.94 6.32 8.71
N SER A 26 -23.59 5.30 7.93
CA SER A 26 -23.70 3.91 8.40
C SER A 26 -22.61 3.58 9.43
N PHE A 27 -22.91 2.68 10.37
CA PHE A 27 -21.92 2.14 11.31
C PHE A 27 -20.70 1.56 10.57
N LYS A 28 -20.92 0.91 9.41
CA LYS A 28 -19.87 0.36 8.54
C LYS A 28 -18.92 1.44 8.02
N SER A 29 -19.47 2.57 7.54
CA SER A 29 -18.70 3.74 7.09
C SER A 29 -17.80 4.28 8.20
N ARG A 30 -18.35 4.46 9.41
CA ARG A 30 -17.58 4.97 10.56
C ARG A 30 -16.51 3.99 11.03
N ALA A 31 -16.82 2.70 11.10
CA ALA A 31 -15.84 1.67 11.47
C ALA A 31 -14.68 1.61 10.47
N TYR A 32 -14.98 1.73 9.17
CA TYR A 32 -13.96 1.77 8.13
C TYR A 32 -13.09 3.03 8.22
N LEU A 33 -13.67 4.19 8.51
CA LEU A 33 -12.89 5.41 8.73
C LEU A 33 -11.90 5.26 9.89
N ILE A 34 -12.34 4.67 11.01
CA ILE A 34 -11.46 4.40 12.16
C ILE A 34 -10.33 3.44 11.74
N TYR A 35 -10.66 2.39 10.98
CA TYR A 35 -9.68 1.46 10.43
C TYR A 35 -8.64 2.18 9.54
N THR A 36 -9.08 3.02 8.60
CA THR A 36 -8.19 3.84 7.76
C THR A 36 -7.28 4.73 8.60
N ILE A 37 -7.84 5.49 9.56
CA ILE A 37 -7.06 6.37 10.42
C ILE A 37 -6.02 5.58 11.22
N HIS A 38 -6.40 4.40 11.73
CA HIS A 38 -5.51 3.55 12.49
C HIS A 38 -4.33 3.05 11.64
N LEU A 39 -4.59 2.55 10.43
CA LEU A 39 -3.53 2.10 9.52
C LEU A 39 -2.58 3.23 9.10
N LEU A 40 -3.13 4.41 8.77
CA LEU A 40 -2.31 5.58 8.45
C LEU A 40 -1.47 6.02 9.64
N THR A 41 -2.03 6.01 10.84
CA THR A 41 -1.29 6.36 12.06
C THR A 41 -0.11 5.42 12.27
N ILE A 42 -0.33 4.10 12.12
CA ILE A 42 0.75 3.10 12.23
C ILE A 42 1.86 3.36 11.20
N LEU A 43 1.50 3.59 9.92
CA LEU A 43 2.47 3.87 8.85
C LEU A 43 3.29 5.13 9.12
N ASN A 44 2.64 6.22 9.55
CA ASN A 44 3.33 7.48 9.85
C ASN A 44 4.22 7.36 11.10
N CYS A 45 3.76 6.64 12.14
CA CYS A 45 4.59 6.36 13.31
C CYS A 45 5.86 5.57 12.94
N PHE A 46 5.72 4.57 12.06
CA PHE A 46 6.87 3.81 11.56
C PHE A 46 7.84 4.68 10.76
N MET A 47 7.33 5.56 9.89
CA MET A 47 8.15 6.51 9.15
C MET A 47 8.96 7.45 10.07
N ILE A 48 8.33 7.98 11.11
CA ILE A 48 9.00 8.83 12.10
C ILE A 48 10.06 8.04 12.87
N SER A 49 9.75 6.80 13.24
CA SER A 49 10.66 5.89 13.96
C SER A 49 11.90 5.51 13.13
N GLU A 50 11.74 5.26 11.83
CA GLU A 50 12.83 5.08 10.85
C GLU A 50 13.67 6.35 10.73
N ALA A 51 13.04 7.51 10.56
CA ALA A 51 13.76 8.79 10.44
C ALA A 51 14.59 9.09 11.69
N LEU A 52 14.03 8.87 12.89
CA LEU A 52 14.77 9.01 14.14
C LEU A 52 15.92 7.99 14.24
N GLY A 53 15.69 6.75 13.84
CA GLY A 53 16.73 5.70 13.82
C GLY A 53 17.91 6.08 12.94
N LEU A 54 17.63 6.65 11.77
CA LEU A 54 18.64 7.11 10.82
C LEU A 54 19.54 8.21 11.39
N PHE A 55 19.02 9.14 12.18
CA PHE A 55 19.82 10.21 12.80
C PHE A 55 20.50 9.80 14.11
N THR A 56 20.05 8.73 14.78
CA THR A 56 20.49 8.42 16.16
C THR A 56 21.25 7.10 16.31
N ILE A 57 20.99 6.11 15.45
CA ILE A 57 21.51 4.74 15.60
C ILE A 57 22.54 4.41 14.52
N ILE A 58 22.39 4.97 13.32
CA ILE A 58 23.14 4.51 12.16
C ILE A 58 24.46 5.28 12.02
N GLU A 59 25.56 4.55 12.16
CA GLU A 59 26.92 5.09 12.01
C GLU A 59 27.62 4.60 10.73
N ASN A 60 27.18 3.46 10.17
CA ASN A 60 27.79 2.85 8.99
C ASN A 60 27.14 3.33 7.68
N LEU A 61 27.95 3.52 6.63
CA LEU A 61 27.47 4.02 5.34
C LEU A 61 26.52 3.05 4.60
N GLU A 62 26.78 1.75 4.69
CA GLU A 62 25.92 0.72 4.08
C GLU A 62 24.54 0.68 4.75
N ASP A 63 24.51 0.58 6.08
CA ASP A 63 23.30 0.67 6.89
C ASP A 63 22.53 1.99 6.64
N PHE A 64 23.25 3.10 6.45
CA PHE A 64 22.66 4.40 6.17
C PHE A 64 21.95 4.43 4.82
N SER A 65 22.56 3.82 3.80
CA SER A 65 21.95 3.72 2.47
C SER A 65 20.67 2.88 2.50
N ASP A 66 20.70 1.73 3.17
CA ASP A 66 19.55 0.83 3.26
C ASP A 66 18.39 1.47 4.05
N SER A 67 18.67 2.10 5.18
CA SER A 67 17.65 2.83 5.93
C SER A 67 17.13 4.07 5.20
N CYS A 68 17.97 4.80 4.45
CA CYS A 68 17.50 5.88 3.56
C CYS A 68 16.51 5.34 2.53
N PHE A 69 16.85 4.22 1.88
CA PHE A 69 16.00 3.60 0.87
C PHE A 69 14.64 3.19 1.44
N MET A 70 14.64 2.54 2.62
CA MET A 70 13.40 2.15 3.30
C MET A 70 12.58 3.36 3.73
N MET A 71 13.21 4.37 4.33
CA MET A 71 12.54 5.60 4.75
C MET A 71 11.87 6.32 3.57
N LEU A 72 12.58 6.49 2.45
CA LEU A 72 12.03 7.12 1.24
C LEU A 72 10.89 6.31 0.63
N THR A 73 10.97 4.97 0.69
CA THR A 73 9.92 4.08 0.22
C THR A 73 8.64 4.26 1.05
N ILE A 74 8.75 4.24 2.37
CA ILE A 74 7.59 4.45 3.26
C ILE A 74 7.04 5.88 3.12
N PHE A 75 7.91 6.89 2.99
CA PHE A 75 7.48 8.26 2.73
C PHE A 75 6.63 8.36 1.45
N SER A 76 7.08 7.73 0.36
CA SER A 76 6.32 7.64 -0.89
C SER A 76 4.96 6.99 -0.69
N VAL A 77 4.89 5.89 0.08
CA VAL A 77 3.63 5.21 0.43
C VAL A 77 2.70 6.13 1.23
N CYS A 78 3.21 6.87 2.21
CA CYS A 78 2.43 7.84 2.99
C CYS A 78 1.84 8.94 2.10
N VAL A 79 2.65 9.50 1.19
CA VAL A 79 2.19 10.52 0.23
C VAL A 79 1.12 9.96 -0.70
N LYS A 80 1.35 8.78 -1.31
CA LYS A 80 0.37 8.11 -2.18
C LYS A 80 -0.96 7.87 -1.45
N SER A 81 -0.90 7.40 -0.20
CA SER A 81 -2.07 7.17 0.64
C SER A 81 -2.89 8.45 0.83
N MET A 82 -2.22 9.56 1.16
CA MET A 82 -2.87 10.86 1.33
C MET A 82 -3.48 11.37 0.03
N VAL A 83 -2.76 11.23 -1.09
CA VAL A 83 -3.26 11.64 -2.41
C VAL A 83 -4.53 10.88 -2.77
N VAL A 84 -4.56 9.55 -2.62
CA VAL A 84 -5.75 8.73 -2.91
C VAL A 84 -6.96 9.17 -2.08
N LEU A 85 -6.75 9.48 -0.79
CA LEU A 85 -7.82 9.92 0.10
C LEU A 85 -8.32 11.33 -0.24
N LEU A 86 -7.42 12.27 -0.51
CA LEU A 86 -7.77 13.66 -0.86
C LEU A 86 -8.43 13.75 -2.23
N LYS A 87 -7.97 12.95 -3.19
CA LYS A 87 -8.48 12.91 -4.57
C LYS A 87 -9.62 11.92 -4.78
N ARG A 88 -10.17 11.37 -3.70
CA ARG A 88 -11.25 10.38 -3.76
C ARG A 88 -12.47 10.86 -4.56
N SER A 89 -12.91 12.10 -4.38
CA SER A 89 -14.03 12.67 -5.15
C SER A 89 -13.73 12.65 -6.64
N ASP A 90 -12.57 13.17 -7.02
CA ASP A 90 -12.13 13.28 -8.41
C ASP A 90 -12.02 11.89 -9.05
N ILE A 91 -11.49 10.90 -8.33
CA ILE A 91 -11.40 9.50 -8.78
C ILE A 91 -12.81 8.90 -8.99
N ILE A 92 -13.75 9.16 -8.07
CA ILE A 92 -15.15 8.71 -8.22
C ILE A 92 -15.80 9.38 -9.43
N ASP A 93 -15.57 10.67 -9.64
CA ASP A 93 -16.12 11.42 -10.76
C ASP A 93 -15.61 10.88 -12.10
N ILE A 94 -14.30 10.60 -12.21
CA ILE A 94 -13.70 9.94 -13.39
C ILE A 94 -14.34 8.56 -13.62
N LEU A 95 -14.45 7.72 -12.58
CA LEU A 95 -15.05 6.39 -12.69
C LEU A 95 -16.52 6.48 -13.12
N SER A 96 -17.28 7.43 -12.57
CA SER A 96 -18.68 7.63 -12.92
C SER A 96 -18.84 8.10 -14.36
N SER A 97 -17.94 8.98 -14.83
CA SER A 97 -17.92 9.47 -16.20
C SER A 97 -17.64 8.34 -17.20
N LEU A 98 -16.72 7.44 -16.87
CA LEU A 98 -16.43 6.24 -17.68
C LEU A 98 -17.59 5.24 -17.73
N GLU A 99 -18.49 5.25 -16.74
CA GLU A 99 -19.69 4.41 -16.72
C GLU A 99 -20.92 5.10 -17.36
N MET A 100 -20.80 6.35 -17.78
CA MET A 100 -21.85 7.15 -18.43
C MET A 100 -21.59 7.35 -19.93
N ASN A 101 -22.65 7.69 -20.69
CA ASN A 101 -22.51 8.06 -22.10
C ASN A 101 -21.71 9.37 -22.22
N PRO A 102 -20.82 9.52 -23.23
CA PRO A 102 -20.57 8.62 -24.36
C PRO A 102 -19.49 7.55 -24.12
N TYR A 103 -18.86 7.50 -22.93
CA TYR A 103 -17.69 6.66 -22.65
C TYR A 103 -18.02 5.20 -22.33
N LYS A 104 -19.28 4.92 -21.96
CA LYS A 104 -19.76 3.57 -21.77
C LYS A 104 -19.73 2.79 -23.10
N PRO A 105 -19.30 1.52 -23.11
CA PRO A 105 -19.38 0.68 -24.31
C PRO A 105 -20.81 0.63 -24.85
N MET A 106 -20.97 0.97 -26.12
CA MET A 106 -22.26 0.94 -26.82
C MET A 106 -22.36 -0.23 -27.80
N ASN A 107 -21.23 -0.82 -28.18
CA ASN A 107 -21.14 -1.89 -29.15
C ASN A 107 -20.36 -3.10 -28.59
N ILE A 108 -20.68 -4.30 -29.09
CA ILE A 108 -19.99 -5.56 -28.74
C ILE A 108 -18.47 -5.47 -29.01
N HIS A 109 -18.05 -4.69 -30.01
CA HIS A 109 -16.64 -4.45 -30.29
C HIS A 109 -15.94 -3.66 -29.19
N GLU A 110 -16.57 -2.59 -28.68
CA GLU A 110 -16.06 -1.77 -27.58
C GLU A 110 -16.05 -2.56 -26.27
N GLU A 111 -17.08 -3.38 -26.01
CA GLU A 111 -17.12 -4.27 -24.86
C GLU A 111 -15.93 -5.24 -24.86
N LYS A 112 -15.61 -5.85 -26.02
CA LYS A 112 -14.45 -6.75 -26.16
C LYS A 112 -13.12 -6.03 -25.94
N ILE A 113 -12.99 -4.79 -26.40
CA ILE A 113 -11.79 -3.97 -26.18
C ILE A 113 -11.63 -3.68 -24.69
N GLN A 114 -12.70 -3.23 -24.03
CA GLN A 114 -12.69 -2.95 -22.60
C GLN A 114 -12.37 -4.21 -21.78
N GLU A 115 -12.94 -5.37 -22.10
CA GLU A 115 -12.62 -6.64 -21.44
C GLU A 115 -11.15 -7.03 -21.63
N PHE A 116 -10.60 -6.83 -22.83
CA PHE A 116 -9.19 -7.10 -23.11
C PHE A 116 -8.26 -6.24 -22.25
N PHE A 117 -8.50 -4.93 -22.17
CA PHE A 117 -7.72 -4.03 -21.32
C PHE A 117 -7.90 -4.35 -19.83
N ASN A 118 -9.13 -4.60 -19.37
CA ASN A 118 -9.37 -5.00 -17.99
C ASN A 118 -8.63 -6.29 -17.61
N ARG A 119 -8.60 -7.28 -18.50
CA ARG A 119 -7.85 -8.52 -18.30
C ARG A 119 -6.34 -8.25 -18.24
N ARG A 120 -5.84 -7.38 -19.10
CA ARG A 120 -4.43 -6.98 -19.14
C ARG A 120 -4.02 -6.26 -17.86
N ILE A 121 -4.80 -5.26 -17.40
CA ILE A 121 -4.56 -4.55 -16.14
C ILE A 121 -4.56 -5.51 -14.96
N ARG A 122 -5.53 -6.44 -14.90
CA ARG A 122 -5.61 -7.46 -13.85
C ARG A 122 -4.36 -8.35 -13.83
N PHE A 123 -3.90 -8.77 -15.01
CA PHE A 123 -2.69 -9.58 -15.14
C PHE A 123 -1.44 -8.83 -14.67
N PHE A 124 -1.26 -7.57 -15.09
CA PHE A 124 -0.15 -6.75 -14.62
C PHE A 124 -0.19 -6.48 -13.12
N THR A 125 -1.37 -6.21 -12.57
CA THR A 125 -1.56 -5.99 -11.12
C THR A 125 -1.18 -7.24 -10.34
N PHE A 126 -1.61 -8.42 -10.79
CA PHE A 126 -1.25 -9.68 -10.14
C PHE A 126 0.24 -10.00 -10.26
N LEU A 127 0.84 -9.81 -11.43
CA LEU A 127 2.26 -10.06 -11.64
C LEU A 127 3.12 -9.11 -10.81
N TYR A 128 2.84 -7.80 -10.88
CA TYR A 128 3.55 -6.77 -10.11
C TYR A 128 3.38 -7.01 -8.61
N GLY A 129 2.15 -7.23 -8.16
CA GLY A 129 1.87 -7.53 -6.75
C GLY A 129 2.57 -8.79 -6.26
N GLY A 130 2.58 -9.85 -7.08
CA GLY A 130 3.29 -11.09 -6.77
C GLY A 130 4.80 -10.89 -6.62
N VAL A 131 5.43 -10.14 -7.52
CA VAL A 131 6.87 -9.82 -7.43
C VAL A 131 7.17 -9.03 -6.15
N VAL A 132 6.39 -7.99 -5.87
CA VAL A 132 6.58 -7.15 -4.68
C VAL A 132 6.40 -7.97 -3.39
N GLU A 133 5.36 -8.78 -3.29
CA GLU A 133 5.14 -9.66 -2.14
C GLU A 133 6.28 -10.66 -1.96
N ILE A 134 6.70 -11.33 -3.04
CA ILE A 134 7.82 -12.27 -2.99
C ILE A 134 9.09 -11.56 -2.48
N SER A 135 9.36 -10.32 -2.92
CA SER A 135 10.49 -9.54 -2.42
C SER A 135 10.39 -9.26 -0.91
N VAL A 136 9.21 -8.85 -0.42
CA VAL A 136 8.99 -8.63 1.02
C VAL A 136 9.21 -9.91 1.83
N TRP A 137 8.67 -11.04 1.36
CA TRP A 137 8.86 -12.33 2.01
C TRP A 137 10.31 -12.80 1.99
N ILE A 138 11.03 -12.62 0.87
CA ILE A 138 12.45 -12.95 0.79
C ILE A 138 13.26 -12.12 1.80
N MET A 139 13.04 -10.80 1.88
CA MET A 139 13.71 -9.95 2.88
C MET A 139 13.38 -10.36 4.32
N SER A 140 12.11 -10.70 4.57
CA SER A 140 11.65 -11.12 5.90
C SER A 140 12.29 -12.45 6.33
N ILE A 141 12.40 -13.39 5.38
CA ILE A 141 13.00 -14.70 5.61
C ILE A 141 14.53 -14.57 5.72
N SER A 142 15.17 -13.74 4.89
CA SER A 142 16.62 -13.56 4.91
C SER A 142 17.12 -13.01 6.25
N ALA A 143 16.32 -12.20 6.94
CA ALA A 143 16.64 -11.71 8.28
C ALA A 143 16.91 -12.85 9.29
N PHE A 144 16.27 -14.01 9.13
CA PHE A 144 16.54 -15.19 9.97
C PHE A 144 17.81 -15.96 9.56
N PHE A 145 18.18 -15.91 8.28
CA PHE A 145 19.34 -16.63 7.75
C PHE A 145 20.64 -15.83 7.84
N GLN A 146 20.56 -14.50 7.95
CA GLN A 146 21.72 -13.61 8.08
C GLN A 146 22.39 -13.68 9.46
N GLY A 147 21.86 -14.48 10.39
CA GLY A 147 22.45 -14.65 11.72
C GLY A 147 22.40 -13.38 12.57
N ILE A 148 21.39 -12.52 12.35
CA ILE A 148 21.17 -11.31 13.13
C ILE A 148 21.07 -11.71 14.61
N PRO A 149 21.94 -11.17 15.48
CA PRO A 149 21.96 -11.59 16.88
C PRO A 149 20.62 -11.22 17.54
N PHE A 150 20.19 -12.08 18.45
CA PHE A 150 18.99 -11.84 19.24
C PHE A 150 19.07 -10.47 19.91
N GLY A 151 18.04 -9.62 19.72
CA GLY A 151 18.05 -8.23 20.18
C GLY A 151 18.42 -7.19 19.12
N VAL A 152 18.64 -7.59 17.86
CA VAL A 152 18.78 -6.65 16.73
C VAL A 152 17.63 -6.87 15.76
N LEU A 153 16.86 -5.80 15.49
CA LEU A 153 15.75 -5.85 14.54
C LEU A 153 16.29 -5.79 13.10
N PRO A 154 15.60 -6.43 12.12
CA PRO A 154 16.00 -6.37 10.71
C PRO A 154 16.01 -4.94 10.16
N TYR A 155 15.06 -4.13 10.61
CA TYR A 155 14.99 -2.70 10.29
C TYR A 155 15.42 -1.90 11.53
N LYS A 156 16.49 -1.13 11.37
CA LYS A 156 17.12 -0.32 12.42
C LYS A 156 16.30 0.93 12.70
N VAL A 157 15.26 0.75 13.50
CA VAL A 157 14.33 1.82 13.88
C VAL A 157 14.54 2.30 15.31
N TRP A 158 14.23 3.56 15.56
CA TRP A 158 14.22 4.09 16.92
C TRP A 158 12.91 3.79 17.63
N LEU A 159 12.97 3.15 18.80
CA LEU A 159 11.78 2.85 19.61
C LEU A 159 11.88 3.53 20.97
N PRO A 160 10.75 4.02 21.53
CA PRO A 160 10.74 4.68 22.83
C PRO A 160 10.84 3.70 24.01
N PHE A 161 10.88 2.39 23.75
CA PHE A 161 10.97 1.34 24.75
C PHE A 161 12.09 0.36 24.41
N ASP A 162 12.64 -0.26 25.45
CA ASP A 162 13.62 -1.33 25.31
C ASP A 162 12.92 -2.64 24.93
N TYR A 163 13.39 -3.30 23.88
CA TYR A 163 12.88 -4.56 23.36
C TYR A 163 13.82 -5.74 23.65
N SER A 164 14.73 -5.61 24.62
CA SER A 164 15.64 -6.68 25.08
C SER A 164 14.91 -7.95 25.57
N GLN A 165 13.65 -7.82 26.00
CA GLN A 165 12.84 -8.98 26.38
C GLN A 165 12.30 -9.73 25.15
N PRO A 166 12.32 -11.07 25.11
CA PRO A 166 11.86 -11.85 23.95
C PRO A 166 10.45 -11.52 23.48
N ILE A 167 9.51 -11.33 24.41
CA ILE A 167 8.11 -11.03 24.05
C ILE A 167 8.02 -9.68 23.33
N LEU A 168 8.73 -8.67 23.79
CA LEU A 168 8.75 -7.33 23.19
C LEU A 168 9.49 -7.34 21.84
N TYR A 169 10.61 -8.07 21.75
CA TYR A 169 11.34 -8.28 20.49
C TYR A 169 10.42 -8.87 19.41
N TRP A 170 9.78 -10.01 19.68
CA TRP A 170 8.91 -10.68 18.71
C TRP A 170 7.67 -9.86 18.36
N SER A 171 7.09 -9.16 19.34
CA SER A 171 5.94 -8.27 19.10
C SER A 171 6.33 -7.13 18.14
N THR A 172 7.49 -6.54 18.37
CA THR A 172 8.01 -5.45 17.53
C THR A 172 8.36 -5.95 16.14
N PHE A 173 9.02 -7.10 16.03
CA PHE A 173 9.33 -7.75 14.75
C PHE A 173 8.07 -8.01 13.93
N CYS A 174 7.03 -8.60 14.54
CA CYS A 174 5.74 -8.83 13.88
C CYS A 174 5.07 -7.52 13.45
N ALA A 175 5.17 -6.47 14.27
CA ALA A 175 4.65 -5.15 13.91
C ALA A 175 5.40 -4.56 12.70
N GLN A 176 6.73 -4.64 12.66
CA GLN A 176 7.51 -4.20 11.50
C GLN A 176 7.09 -4.92 10.22
N LEU A 177 6.99 -6.26 10.27
CA LEU A 177 6.53 -7.05 9.13
C LEU A 177 5.14 -6.63 8.66
N PHE A 178 4.21 -6.45 9.59
CA PHE A 178 2.85 -6.00 9.26
C PHE A 178 2.86 -4.64 8.54
N VAL A 179 3.64 -3.68 9.03
CA VAL A 179 3.72 -2.34 8.42
C VAL A 179 4.34 -2.38 7.03
N ILE A 180 5.38 -3.19 6.82
CA ILE A 180 6.05 -3.32 5.53
C ILE A 180 5.13 -4.00 4.51
N THR A 181 4.48 -5.10 4.88
CA THR A 181 3.49 -5.76 4.02
C THR A 181 2.33 -4.83 3.70
N LEU A 182 1.82 -4.07 4.68
CA LEU A 182 0.78 -3.08 4.46
C LEU A 182 1.24 -2.00 3.46
N GLY A 183 2.45 -1.44 3.65
CA GLY A 183 3.01 -0.42 2.79
C GLY A 183 3.22 -0.91 1.35
N ALA A 184 3.70 -2.14 1.19
CA ALA A 184 3.84 -2.80 -0.10
C ALA A 184 2.48 -2.93 -0.81
N ASN A 185 1.45 -3.41 -0.10
CA ASN A 185 0.11 -3.54 -0.66
C ASN A 185 -0.53 -2.19 -1.04
N ILE A 186 -0.29 -1.14 -0.25
CA ILE A 186 -0.70 0.22 -0.61
C ILE A 186 0.00 0.66 -1.90
N CYS A 187 1.30 0.42 -2.02
CA CYS A 187 2.07 0.76 -3.21
C CYS A 187 1.51 0.06 -4.44
N ILE A 188 1.26 -1.26 -4.34
CA ILE A 188 0.66 -2.06 -5.43
C ILE A 188 -0.70 -1.49 -5.84
N GLY A 189 -1.58 -1.20 -4.87
CA GLY A 189 -2.88 -0.62 -5.17
C GLY A 189 -2.79 0.74 -5.87
N CYS A 190 -1.94 1.64 -5.38
CA CYS A 190 -1.79 2.97 -5.96
C CYS A 190 -1.15 2.93 -7.36
N ASP A 191 -0.09 2.13 -7.52
CA ASP A 191 0.69 2.08 -8.75
C ASP A 191 0.01 1.30 -9.88
N THR A 192 -1.03 0.53 -9.57
CA THR A 192 -1.80 -0.20 -10.58
C THR A 192 -3.08 0.53 -10.98
N VAL A 193 -3.64 1.36 -10.10
CA VAL A 193 -4.83 2.17 -10.40
C VAL A 193 -4.53 3.30 -11.40
N ILE A 194 -3.41 4.01 -11.23
CA ILE A 194 -3.06 5.15 -12.10
C ILE A 194 -2.81 4.73 -13.56
N PRO A 195 -1.96 3.73 -13.86
CA PRO A 195 -1.80 3.23 -15.23
C PRO A 195 -3.08 2.60 -15.76
N GLY A 196 -3.88 1.99 -14.88
CA GLY A 196 -5.21 1.49 -15.22
C GLY A 196 -6.05 2.56 -15.90
N PHE A 197 -6.17 3.74 -15.28
CA PHE A 197 -6.87 4.88 -15.87
C PHE A 197 -6.27 5.34 -17.20
N TYR A 198 -4.93 5.41 -17.32
CA TYR A 198 -4.28 5.82 -18.56
C TYR A 198 -4.57 4.85 -19.72
N THR A 199 -4.48 3.54 -19.47
CA THR A 199 -4.73 2.51 -20.51
C THR A 199 -6.19 2.45 -20.97
N LEU A 200 -7.13 2.98 -20.19
CA LEU A 200 -8.54 3.06 -20.54
C LEU A 200 -8.90 4.37 -21.26
N TYR A 201 -8.06 5.40 -21.14
CA TYR A 201 -8.24 6.66 -21.86
C TYR A 201 -7.75 6.58 -23.31
N GLU A 202 -6.71 5.78 -23.58
CA GLU A 202 -6.18 5.58 -24.95
C GLU A 202 -6.97 4.56 -25.80
N SER A 203 -7.88 3.80 -25.19
CA SER A 203 -8.70 2.77 -25.85
C SER A 203 -10.01 3.30 -26.38
#